data_AF-A0A6A5XIJ2-F1
#
_entry.id   AF-A0A6A5XIJ2-F1
#
_cell.length_a   1.000
_cell.length_b   1.000
_cell.length_c   1.000
_cell.angle_alpha   90.00
_cell.angle_beta   90.00
_cell.angle_gamma   90.00
#
_symmetry.space_group_name_H-M   'P 1'
#
loop_
_entity.id
_entity.type
_entity.pdbx_description
1 polymer ?
#
loop_
_entity_poly.entity_id
_entity_poly.type
_entity_poly.pdbx_seq_one_letter_code
_entity_poly.pdbx_strand_id
1 'polypeptide(L)'
;MKQRITYIVPNPDEFNPELLEVKGDSMSLSKVKAAKEHRVTFGLSELPQEISKAFEQLHEFHLKWSSNEPYESVTPFTSRVSPGLHIFYTPSKDHPDANFCPLFKEIIGDDLPCENPKESSIQLPVLSERFSMSASNELYFHLPKLSGLIQFFQFLCPMSPPACKVETTKLHSASYLDIDYDAISHAVVLTAFWAKSPDAAGWTETIKLPGQADPIEIGVLNREANPDPEDIQYAGFLTVLGQDKKPKPTLFQAPSRHYPLPSPNINNLPPQTYTTTFNQPTGLHPTLHLHITNPSPPDPTCKLHTHLTLPSHLFIDKYQFTDPLALQSHNLTSLRSIAGATDLEAPDWVVQQWGSAALFEISIPKSPSHSSNVDVTIPLHARYLPASSTSSHTRLPLPWPVAFWACAAEDGTKFAVNPFDRVNLGYEGLFGARTKFVHLSP
;
A
#
# COMPACT_ATOMS: atom_id res chain seq x y z
N MET A 1 20.23 14.45 3.58
CA MET A 1 19.18 13.41 3.48
C MET A 1 19.43 12.28 4.47
N LYS A 2 18.47 11.94 5.31
CA LYS A 2 18.59 10.79 6.24
C LYS A 2 18.15 9.51 5.56
N GLN A 3 18.83 8.41 5.81
CA GLN A 3 18.47 7.11 5.24
C GLN A 3 18.35 6.04 6.31
N ARG A 4 17.32 5.19 6.16
CA ARG A 4 17.13 3.97 6.93
C ARG A 4 16.92 2.82 5.97
N ILE A 5 17.67 1.74 6.16
CA ILE A 5 17.50 0.49 5.41
C ILE A 5 17.20 -0.60 6.42
N THR A 6 16.07 -1.28 6.25
CA THR A 6 15.64 -2.35 7.15
C THR A 6 15.49 -3.64 6.37
N TYR A 7 16.24 -4.66 6.78
CA TYR A 7 16.10 -6.03 6.30
C TYR A 7 15.34 -6.83 7.35
N ILE A 8 14.26 -7.50 6.95
CA ILE A 8 13.52 -8.43 7.80
C ILE A 8 13.79 -9.85 7.34
N VAL A 9 14.52 -10.59 8.17
CA VAL A 9 14.81 -12.01 7.99
C VAL A 9 13.59 -12.82 8.43
N PRO A 10 12.92 -13.58 7.54
CA PRO A 10 11.72 -14.33 7.89
C PRO A 10 12.02 -15.52 8.81
N ASN A 11 13.15 -16.20 8.58
CA ASN A 11 13.59 -17.36 9.35
C ASN A 11 14.88 -17.03 10.12
N PRO A 12 14.83 -16.82 11.44
CA PRO A 12 16.01 -16.45 12.22
C PRO A 12 17.11 -17.51 12.17
N ASP A 13 16.75 -18.79 12.02
CA ASP A 13 17.71 -19.91 11.95
C ASP A 13 18.57 -19.88 10.67
N GLU A 14 18.12 -19.18 9.63
CA GLU A 14 18.86 -19.02 8.38
C GLU A 14 19.83 -17.82 8.39
N PHE A 15 19.85 -17.02 9.46
CA PHE A 15 20.68 -15.83 9.56
C PHE A 15 21.87 -16.03 10.49
N ASN A 16 23.07 -15.72 9.98
CA ASN A 16 24.29 -15.67 10.76
C ASN A 16 24.83 -14.21 10.76
N PRO A 17 25.13 -13.61 11.93
CA PRO A 17 25.75 -12.28 12.01
C PRO A 17 27.05 -12.12 11.22
N GLU A 18 27.78 -13.20 10.95
CA GLU A 18 28.99 -13.20 10.11
C GLU A 18 28.73 -12.81 8.64
N LEU A 19 27.46 -12.83 8.21
CA LEU A 19 27.04 -12.33 6.89
C LEU A 19 27.09 -10.80 6.79
N LEU A 20 27.32 -10.11 7.92
CA LEU A 20 27.40 -8.66 8.04
C LEU A 20 28.84 -8.23 8.32
N GLU A 21 29.40 -7.41 7.43
CA GLU A 21 30.73 -6.83 7.62
C GLU A 21 30.62 -5.31 7.69
N VAL A 22 31.04 -4.71 8.81
CA VAL A 22 31.05 -3.25 9.01
C VAL A 22 32.47 -2.72 8.90
N LYS A 23 32.68 -1.80 7.96
CA LYS A 23 33.95 -1.12 7.71
C LYS A 23 33.73 0.39 7.82
N GLY A 24 33.60 0.91 9.05
CA GLY A 24 33.57 2.36 9.36
C GLY A 24 32.52 3.17 8.59
N ASP A 25 32.81 3.51 7.34
CA ASP A 25 31.95 4.23 6.41
C ASP A 25 31.01 3.34 5.57
N SER A 26 31.11 2.01 5.72
CA SER A 26 30.37 1.07 4.89
C SER A 26 29.94 -0.19 5.63
N MET A 27 28.88 -0.83 5.12
CA MET A 27 28.41 -2.14 5.57
C MET A 27 28.12 -3.02 4.36
N SER A 28 28.66 -4.23 4.38
CA SER A 28 28.41 -5.25 3.37
C SER A 28 27.52 -6.34 3.93
N LEU A 29 26.56 -6.76 3.12
CA LEU A 29 25.71 -7.93 3.37
C LEU A 29 26.07 -9.01 2.34
N SER A 30 26.13 -10.26 2.77
CA SER A 30 26.39 -11.42 1.90
C SER A 30 25.24 -12.40 1.96
N LYS A 31 24.50 -12.57 0.86
CA LYS A 31 23.43 -13.58 0.70
C LYS A 31 22.35 -13.55 1.80
N VAL A 32 22.00 -12.36 2.28
CA VAL A 32 20.99 -12.21 3.34
C VAL A 32 19.59 -12.35 2.72
N LYS A 33 18.89 -13.44 3.03
CA LYS A 33 17.50 -13.65 2.59
C LYS A 33 16.54 -12.84 3.47
N ALA A 34 16.07 -11.72 2.96
CA ALA A 34 15.21 -10.82 3.70
C ALA A 34 14.28 -10.04 2.78
N ALA A 35 13.14 -9.62 3.32
CA ALA A 35 12.44 -8.47 2.78
C ALA A 35 13.26 -7.21 3.09
N LYS A 36 13.17 -6.18 2.25
CA LYS A 36 13.94 -4.95 2.39
C LYS A 36 13.01 -3.74 2.30
N GLU A 37 13.11 -2.84 3.27
CA GLU A 37 12.62 -1.46 3.18
C GLU A 37 13.83 -0.53 3.03
N HIS A 38 13.76 0.41 2.09
CA HIS A 38 14.68 1.53 1.99
C HIS A 38 13.89 2.83 2.09
N ARG A 39 14.10 3.56 3.19
CA ARG A 39 13.47 4.84 3.48
C ARG A 39 14.50 5.95 3.38
N VAL A 40 14.17 6.99 2.61
CA VAL A 40 14.98 8.20 2.47
C VAL A 40 14.13 9.40 2.83
N THR A 41 14.65 10.25 3.71
CA THR A 41 13.98 11.49 4.15
C THR A 41 14.76 12.69 3.65
N PHE A 42 14.06 13.55 2.91
CA PHE A 42 14.56 14.79 2.35
C PHE A 42 13.91 15.97 3.05
N GLY A 43 14.69 16.99 3.38
CA GLY A 43 14.13 18.32 3.64
C GLY A 43 13.66 18.95 2.33
N LEU A 44 12.66 19.83 2.37
CA LEU A 44 12.18 20.55 1.17
C LEU A 44 13.29 21.30 0.41
N SER A 45 14.32 21.78 1.12
CA SER A 45 15.49 22.46 0.53
C SER A 45 16.43 21.53 -0.24
N GLU A 46 16.31 20.22 -0.06
CA GLU A 46 17.12 19.20 -0.75
C GLU A 46 16.48 18.75 -2.07
N LEU A 47 15.24 19.17 -2.33
CA LEU A 47 14.51 18.85 -3.55
C LEU A 47 14.69 19.93 -4.62
N PRO A 48 14.56 19.58 -5.91
CA PRO A 48 14.42 20.55 -6.98
C PRO A 48 13.32 21.58 -6.68
N GLN A 49 13.56 22.84 -7.05
CA GLN A 49 12.70 23.97 -6.69
C GLN A 49 11.25 23.79 -7.14
N GLU A 50 11.02 23.18 -8.30
CA GLU A 50 9.69 22.91 -8.84
C GLU A 50 8.91 21.91 -7.98
N ILE A 51 9.56 20.82 -7.56
CA ILE A 51 8.97 19.80 -6.67
C ILE A 51 8.68 20.40 -5.29
N SER A 52 9.64 21.14 -4.75
CA SER A 52 9.53 21.78 -3.44
C SER A 52 8.32 22.72 -3.38
N LYS A 53 8.15 23.58 -4.40
CA LYS A 53 6.99 24.48 -4.54
C LYS A 53 5.67 23.74 -4.71
N ALA A 54 5.67 22.56 -5.33
CA ALA A 54 4.45 21.75 -5.47
C ALA A 54 4.00 21.22 -4.11
N PHE A 55 4.93 20.74 -3.27
CA PHE A 55 4.62 20.29 -1.91
C PHE A 55 4.18 21.44 -0.99
N GLU A 56 4.79 22.63 -1.09
CA GLU A 56 4.42 23.79 -0.27
C GLU A 56 2.95 24.24 -0.45
N GLN A 57 2.31 23.87 -1.57
CA GLN A 57 0.89 24.16 -1.83
C GLN A 57 -0.05 23.17 -1.13
N LEU A 58 0.47 22.13 -0.50
CA LEU A 58 -0.29 21.03 0.10
C LEU A 58 -0.10 21.04 1.62
N HIS A 59 -1.16 20.71 2.35
CA HIS A 59 -1.07 20.45 3.78
C HIS A 59 -0.48 19.06 4.06
N GLU A 60 -0.90 18.07 3.27
CA GLU A 60 -0.38 16.71 3.29
C GLU A 60 -0.50 16.09 1.90
N PHE A 61 0.42 15.17 1.59
CA PHE A 61 0.45 14.44 0.33
C PHE A 61 1.03 13.04 0.55
N HIS A 62 0.31 12.02 0.12
CA HIS A 62 0.68 10.62 0.27
C HIS A 62 0.45 9.89 -1.05
N LEU A 63 1.52 9.57 -1.74
CA LEU A 63 1.52 8.70 -2.90
C LEU A 63 1.81 7.28 -2.44
N LYS A 64 0.94 6.34 -2.80
CA LYS A 64 1.04 4.91 -2.48
C LYS A 64 0.95 4.10 -3.77
N TRP A 65 2.07 3.59 -4.25
CA TRP A 65 2.10 2.71 -5.42
C TRP A 65 2.32 1.26 -5.00
N SER A 66 1.53 0.32 -5.54
CA SER A 66 1.75 -1.13 -5.39
C SER A 66 1.82 -1.81 -6.76
N SER A 67 2.73 -2.77 -6.90
CA SER A 67 2.88 -3.54 -8.12
C SER A 67 1.64 -4.39 -8.42
N ASN A 68 1.51 -4.79 -9.68
CA ASN A 68 0.51 -5.77 -10.15
C ASN A 68 0.97 -7.22 -10.00
N GLU A 69 2.11 -7.46 -9.32
CA GLU A 69 2.57 -8.80 -8.98
C GLU A 69 2.18 -9.11 -7.53
N PRO A 70 1.41 -10.18 -7.28
CA PRO A 70 1.13 -10.61 -5.92
C PRO A 70 2.41 -10.91 -5.14
N TYR A 71 2.43 -10.49 -3.88
CA TYR A 71 3.54 -10.77 -2.97
C TYR A 71 3.02 -11.11 -1.57
N GLU A 72 3.78 -11.99 -0.91
CA GLU A 72 3.59 -12.29 0.51
C GLU A 72 4.16 -11.15 1.34
N SER A 73 3.34 -10.63 2.24
CA SER A 73 3.75 -9.59 3.19
C SER A 73 4.47 -10.22 4.38
N VAL A 74 5.52 -9.57 4.86
CA VAL A 74 6.21 -9.94 6.11
C VAL A 74 5.93 -8.89 7.17
N THR A 75 5.67 -9.28 8.42
CA THR A 75 5.59 -8.32 9.52
C THR A 75 6.94 -7.61 9.64
N PRO A 76 7.00 -6.27 9.77
CA PRO A 76 5.89 -5.36 10.06
C PRO A 76 5.18 -4.81 8.82
N PHE A 77 5.75 -5.02 7.65
CA PHE A 77 5.28 -4.55 6.34
C PHE A 77 4.08 -5.35 5.81
N THR A 78 2.94 -5.23 6.50
CA THR A 78 1.73 -6.04 6.25
C THR A 78 0.55 -5.28 5.68
N SER A 79 0.57 -3.96 5.81
CA SER A 79 -0.33 -3.04 5.13
C SER A 79 -0.44 -3.32 3.63
N ARG A 80 -1.64 -3.25 3.08
CA ARG A 80 -1.88 -3.44 1.64
C ARG A 80 -2.74 -2.32 1.06
N VAL A 81 -2.53 -2.05 -0.23
CA VAL A 81 -3.42 -1.26 -1.10
C VAL A 81 -3.65 -2.06 -2.38
N SER A 82 -4.74 -1.79 -3.09
CA SER A 82 -4.97 -2.34 -4.43
C SER A 82 -3.84 -1.92 -5.40
N PRO A 83 -3.45 -2.76 -6.37
CA PRO A 83 -2.40 -2.40 -7.33
C PRO A 83 -2.66 -1.10 -8.10
N GLY A 84 -1.59 -0.41 -8.47
CA GLY A 84 -1.62 0.89 -9.13
C GLY A 84 -1.16 2.02 -8.23
N LEU A 85 -1.40 3.24 -8.66
CA LEU A 85 -0.95 4.47 -8.02
C LEU A 85 -2.12 5.13 -7.31
N HIS A 86 -2.05 5.25 -5.99
CA HIS A 86 -3.01 6.00 -5.18
C HIS A 86 -2.35 7.30 -4.70
N ILE A 87 -3.10 8.39 -4.70
CA ILE A 87 -2.64 9.68 -4.17
C ILE A 87 -3.71 10.19 -3.21
N PHE A 88 -3.33 10.39 -1.95
CA PHE A 88 -4.14 11.01 -0.92
C PHE A 88 -3.57 12.37 -0.61
N TYR A 89 -4.37 13.43 -0.69
CA TYR A 89 -3.85 14.78 -0.49
C TYR A 89 -4.89 15.72 0.13
N THR A 90 -4.40 16.73 0.83
CA THR A 90 -5.18 17.85 1.33
C THR A 90 -4.50 19.15 0.90
N PRO A 91 -5.15 20.01 0.10
CA PRO A 91 -4.61 21.32 -0.26
C PRO A 91 -4.35 22.19 0.97
N SER A 92 -3.35 23.06 0.89
CA SER A 92 -3.16 24.09 1.90
C SER A 92 -4.33 25.09 1.87
N LYS A 93 -4.64 25.69 3.03
CA LYS A 93 -5.69 26.72 3.13
C LYS A 93 -5.40 27.94 2.25
N ASP A 94 -4.13 28.25 2.04
CA ASP A 94 -3.67 29.37 1.21
C ASP A 94 -3.68 29.04 -0.29
N HIS A 95 -3.76 27.74 -0.63
CA HIS A 95 -3.73 27.23 -2.00
C HIS A 95 -4.83 26.18 -2.23
N PRO A 96 -6.13 26.56 -2.12
CA PRO A 96 -7.24 25.61 -2.24
C PRO A 96 -7.37 24.99 -3.63
N ASP A 97 -6.81 25.65 -4.66
CA ASP A 97 -6.80 25.19 -6.05
C ASP A 97 -5.41 24.66 -6.47
N ALA A 98 -4.65 24.10 -5.52
CA ALA A 98 -3.34 23.48 -5.79
C ALA A 98 -3.45 22.44 -6.91
N ASN A 99 -2.68 22.62 -7.97
CA ASN A 99 -2.70 21.74 -9.15
C ASN A 99 -1.32 21.12 -9.40
N PHE A 100 -1.16 19.86 -8.97
CA PHE A 100 0.04 19.07 -9.22
C PHE A 100 -0.06 18.18 -10.47
N CYS A 101 -1.20 18.12 -11.17
CA CYS A 101 -1.37 17.23 -12.32
C CYS A 101 -0.34 17.45 -13.45
N PRO A 102 -0.02 18.70 -13.87
CA PRO A 102 0.97 18.92 -14.94
C PRO A 102 2.36 18.36 -14.59
N LEU A 103 2.83 18.58 -13.36
CA LEU A 103 4.10 18.04 -12.89
C LEU A 103 4.07 16.51 -12.85
N PHE A 104 2.93 15.92 -12.44
CA PHE A 104 2.78 14.47 -12.40
C PHE A 104 2.78 13.83 -13.78
N LYS A 105 2.16 14.47 -14.77
CA LYS A 105 2.22 14.02 -16.18
C LYS A 105 3.66 14.04 -16.69
N GLU A 106 4.42 15.10 -16.39
CA GLU A 106 5.85 15.17 -16.75
C GLU A 106 6.69 14.06 -16.08
N ILE A 107 6.44 13.77 -14.80
CA ILE A 107 7.21 12.79 -14.03
C ILE A 107 6.81 11.34 -14.38
N ILE A 108 5.52 11.06 -14.49
CA ILE A 108 4.99 9.68 -14.59
C ILE A 108 4.70 9.29 -16.04
N GLY A 109 4.18 10.23 -16.83
CA GLY A 109 3.82 10.05 -18.24
C GLY A 109 2.58 10.84 -18.63
N ASP A 110 2.55 11.33 -19.88
CA ASP A 110 1.50 12.21 -20.42
C ASP A 110 0.10 11.55 -20.46
N ASP A 111 0.05 10.21 -20.51
CA ASP A 111 -1.20 9.42 -20.55
C ASP A 111 -1.93 9.36 -19.20
N LEU A 112 -1.38 9.97 -18.14
CA LEU A 112 -2.03 10.01 -16.82
C LEU A 112 -3.33 10.83 -16.90
N PRO A 113 -4.51 10.28 -16.57
CA PRO A 113 -5.80 10.99 -16.64
C PRO A 113 -5.99 11.95 -15.45
N CYS A 114 -5.05 12.86 -15.27
CA CYS A 114 -5.01 13.89 -14.24
C CYS A 114 -5.00 15.25 -14.96
N GLU A 115 -6.16 15.89 -15.09
CA GLU A 115 -6.23 17.27 -15.63
C GLU A 115 -6.27 18.30 -14.51
N ASN A 116 -7.16 18.08 -13.54
CA ASN A 116 -7.34 18.92 -12.38
C ASN A 116 -7.61 18.03 -11.16
N PRO A 117 -6.78 18.06 -10.11
CA PRO A 117 -6.97 17.22 -8.93
C PRO A 117 -8.36 17.39 -8.31
N LYS A 118 -8.93 18.60 -8.33
CA LYS A 118 -10.23 18.94 -7.73
C LYS A 118 -11.42 18.26 -8.40
N GLU A 119 -11.35 18.08 -9.72
CA GLU A 119 -12.40 17.43 -10.51
C GLU A 119 -12.17 15.91 -10.59
N SER A 120 -10.90 15.51 -10.68
CA SER A 120 -10.52 14.12 -10.83
C SER A 120 -10.57 13.33 -9.51
N SER A 121 -10.46 13.98 -8.36
CA SER A 121 -10.45 13.29 -7.07
C SER A 121 -11.84 12.92 -6.55
N ILE A 122 -11.85 11.95 -5.65
CA ILE A 122 -13.02 11.62 -4.84
C ILE A 122 -12.76 12.00 -3.39
N GLN A 123 -13.83 12.11 -2.60
CA GLN A 123 -13.75 12.32 -1.16
C GLN A 123 -14.41 11.13 -0.47
N LEU A 124 -13.65 10.41 0.35
CA LEU A 124 -14.21 9.36 1.17
C LEU A 124 -15.13 9.96 2.24
N PRO A 125 -16.28 9.32 2.54
CA PRO A 125 -17.18 9.83 3.56
C PRO A 125 -16.51 9.80 4.92
N VAL A 126 -16.58 10.91 5.65
CA VAL A 126 -16.14 10.98 7.04
C VAL A 126 -17.16 10.24 7.90
N LEU A 127 -16.90 8.97 8.19
CA LEU A 127 -17.77 8.16 9.04
C LEU A 127 -17.63 8.49 10.54
N SER A 128 -16.55 9.17 10.93
CA SER A 128 -16.32 9.67 12.29
C SER A 128 -15.35 10.86 12.30
N GLU A 129 -15.86 12.07 12.55
CA GLU A 129 -15.06 13.30 12.57
C GLU A 129 -13.97 13.32 13.65
N ARG A 130 -14.12 12.53 14.72
CA ARG A 130 -13.21 12.58 15.88
C ARG A 130 -11.85 11.91 15.66
N PHE A 131 -11.64 11.22 14.54
CA PHE A 131 -10.43 10.44 14.28
C PHE A 131 -9.99 10.41 12.80
N SER A 132 -10.45 11.36 11.98
CA SER A 132 -10.07 11.41 10.56
C SER A 132 -8.61 11.84 10.43
N MET A 133 -7.71 10.86 10.43
CA MET A 133 -6.30 11.02 10.03
C MET A 133 -6.10 10.89 8.52
N SER A 134 -7.19 10.76 7.76
CA SER A 134 -7.12 10.55 6.32
C SER A 134 -7.16 11.88 5.57
N ALA A 135 -6.38 11.96 4.51
CA ALA A 135 -6.41 13.09 3.61
C ALA A 135 -7.80 13.29 3.01
N SER A 136 -8.11 14.54 2.69
CA SER A 136 -9.45 14.95 2.25
C SER A 136 -9.82 14.42 0.87
N ASN A 137 -8.84 14.18 -0.01
CA ASN A 137 -9.07 13.78 -1.39
C ASN A 137 -8.23 12.55 -1.77
N GLU A 138 -8.79 11.72 -2.64
CA GLU A 138 -8.16 10.51 -3.18
C GLU A 138 -8.17 10.53 -4.71
N LEU A 139 -7.04 10.20 -5.32
CA LEU A 139 -6.88 9.90 -6.75
C LEU A 139 -6.36 8.48 -6.92
N TYR A 140 -6.79 7.81 -7.98
CA TYR A 140 -6.23 6.52 -8.37
C TYR A 140 -5.90 6.49 -9.87
N PHE A 141 -4.79 5.85 -10.20
CA PHE A 141 -4.40 5.59 -11.57
C PHE A 141 -3.91 4.15 -11.73
N HIS A 142 -4.34 3.49 -12.80
CA HIS A 142 -3.75 2.21 -13.17
C HIS A 142 -2.34 2.43 -13.70
N LEU A 143 -1.33 2.15 -12.87
CA LEU A 143 0.08 2.29 -13.21
C LEU A 143 0.82 0.98 -12.92
N PRO A 144 0.95 0.07 -13.91
CA PRO A 144 1.55 -1.24 -13.68
C PRO A 144 3.07 -1.19 -13.48
N LYS A 145 3.74 -0.12 -13.92
CA LYS A 145 5.19 0.04 -13.82
C LYS A 145 5.56 1.48 -13.48
N LEU A 146 6.65 1.65 -12.75
CA LEU A 146 7.19 2.95 -12.34
C LEU A 146 8.16 3.59 -13.36
N SER A 147 8.12 3.19 -14.64
CA SER A 147 9.17 3.57 -15.60
C SER A 147 9.40 5.09 -15.71
N GLY A 148 8.34 5.89 -15.81
CA GLY A 148 8.45 7.36 -15.86
C GLY A 148 9.09 7.92 -14.60
N LEU A 149 8.58 7.53 -13.42
CA LEU A 149 9.11 7.98 -12.13
C LEU A 149 10.58 7.57 -11.93
N ILE A 150 10.96 6.36 -12.33
CA ILE A 150 12.35 5.89 -12.27
C ILE A 150 13.24 6.71 -13.20
N GLN A 151 12.78 7.00 -14.42
CA GLN A 151 13.51 7.85 -15.36
C GLN A 151 13.70 9.26 -14.80
N PHE A 152 12.66 9.81 -14.15
CA PHE A 152 12.75 11.09 -13.45
C PHE A 152 13.78 11.06 -12.31
N PHE A 153 13.75 10.04 -11.44
CA PHE A 153 14.78 9.91 -10.39
C PHE A 153 16.19 9.76 -10.95
N GLN A 154 16.35 9.04 -12.06
CA GLN A 154 17.64 8.92 -12.75
C GLN A 154 18.12 10.24 -13.34
N PHE A 155 17.21 11.12 -13.76
CA PHE A 155 17.52 12.48 -14.21
C PHE A 155 18.02 13.36 -13.07
N LEU A 156 17.48 13.18 -11.85
CA LEU A 156 17.94 13.88 -10.64
C LEU A 156 19.31 13.39 -10.13
N CYS A 157 19.75 12.19 -10.53
CA CYS A 157 21.03 11.65 -10.11
C CYS A 157 22.22 12.39 -10.74
N PRO A 158 23.31 12.67 -9.99
CA PRO A 158 24.52 13.25 -10.54
C PRO A 158 25.16 12.35 -11.61
N MET A 159 25.92 12.94 -12.52
CA MET A 159 26.61 12.19 -13.58
C MET A 159 27.62 11.16 -13.06
N SER A 160 28.24 11.42 -11.90
CA SER A 160 29.20 10.55 -11.26
C SER A 160 29.19 10.79 -9.75
N PRO A 161 29.28 9.75 -8.90
CA PRO A 161 29.35 8.32 -9.26
C PRO A 161 27.97 7.75 -9.69
N PRO A 162 27.94 6.64 -10.47
CA PRO A 162 26.70 6.06 -11.00
C PRO A 162 25.82 5.37 -9.94
N ALA A 163 26.25 5.33 -8.68
CA ALA A 163 25.56 4.64 -7.58
C ALA A 163 24.08 5.06 -7.48
N CYS A 164 23.77 6.35 -7.59
CA CYS A 164 22.38 6.85 -7.56
C CYS A 164 21.51 6.23 -8.67
N LYS A 165 22.04 6.13 -9.90
CA LYS A 165 21.32 5.54 -11.05
C LYS A 165 21.14 4.03 -10.89
N VAL A 166 22.12 3.35 -10.28
CA VAL A 166 22.02 1.92 -9.98
C VAL A 166 20.95 1.67 -8.92
N GLU A 167 20.92 2.45 -7.83
CA GLU A 167 19.90 2.31 -6.79
C GLU A 167 18.49 2.61 -7.31
N THR A 168 18.31 3.66 -8.10
CA THR A 168 17.00 3.99 -8.70
C THR A 168 16.52 2.91 -9.66
N THR A 169 17.42 2.21 -10.36
CA THR A 169 17.05 1.09 -11.24
C THR A 169 16.48 -0.11 -10.45
N LYS A 170 16.88 -0.31 -9.19
CA LYS A 170 16.32 -1.39 -8.33
C LYS A 170 14.83 -1.21 -8.05
N LEU A 171 14.29 0.01 -8.21
CA LEU A 171 12.87 0.28 -8.02
C LEU A 171 11.97 -0.45 -9.04
N HIS A 172 12.52 -0.91 -10.18
CA HIS A 172 11.75 -1.71 -11.14
C HIS A 172 11.20 -3.01 -10.55
N SER A 173 11.86 -3.58 -9.55
CA SER A 173 11.44 -4.81 -8.88
C SER A 173 10.79 -4.56 -7.51
N ALA A 174 10.50 -3.30 -7.16
CA ALA A 174 9.86 -2.98 -5.89
C ALA A 174 8.43 -3.53 -5.85
N SER A 175 8.04 -4.05 -4.69
CA SER A 175 6.67 -4.50 -4.42
C SER A 175 5.74 -3.31 -4.17
N TYR A 176 6.23 -2.27 -3.49
CA TYR A 176 5.55 -0.98 -3.38
C TYR A 176 6.56 0.18 -3.25
N LEU A 177 6.07 1.39 -3.54
CA LEU A 177 6.79 2.65 -3.41
C LEU A 177 5.84 3.70 -2.85
N ASP A 178 6.27 4.39 -1.80
CA ASP A 178 5.51 5.46 -1.16
C ASP A 178 6.28 6.78 -1.19
N ILE A 179 5.55 7.89 -1.34
CA ILE A 179 6.06 9.25 -1.11
C ILE A 179 5.11 9.94 -0.14
N ASP A 180 5.61 10.28 1.03
CA ASP A 180 4.85 10.94 2.08
C ASP A 180 5.40 12.34 2.35
N TYR A 181 4.51 13.31 2.46
CA TYR A 181 4.81 14.70 2.82
C TYR A 181 3.74 15.22 3.78
N ASP A 182 4.18 15.95 4.79
CA ASP A 182 3.29 16.72 5.67
C ASP A 182 3.87 18.11 5.94
N ALA A 183 2.99 19.10 5.99
CA ALA A 183 3.36 20.50 6.19
C ALA A 183 3.89 20.80 7.61
N ILE A 184 3.78 19.86 8.56
CA ILE A 184 4.28 20.05 9.93
C ILE A 184 5.78 19.73 9.99
N SER A 185 6.19 18.62 9.38
CA SER A 185 7.58 18.16 9.35
C SER A 185 8.41 18.85 8.28
N HIS A 186 7.77 19.42 7.25
CA HIS A 186 8.44 19.97 6.06
C HIS A 186 9.45 18.99 5.45
N ALA A 187 9.14 17.70 5.51
CA ALA A 187 9.98 16.63 5.02
C ALA A 187 9.21 15.76 4.02
N VAL A 188 9.93 15.31 2.99
CA VAL A 188 9.44 14.33 2.03
C VAL A 188 10.14 13.00 2.30
N VAL A 189 9.34 11.96 2.50
CA VAL A 189 9.81 10.61 2.82
C VAL A 189 9.51 9.70 1.63
N LEU A 190 10.55 9.19 0.99
CA LEU A 190 10.47 8.16 -0.02
C LEU A 190 10.69 6.79 0.65
N THR A 191 9.76 5.85 0.48
CA THR A 191 9.89 4.49 1.02
C THR A 191 9.71 3.47 -0.10
N ALA A 192 10.74 2.69 -0.39
CA ALA A 192 10.69 1.59 -1.35
C ALA A 192 10.77 0.25 -0.60
N PHE A 193 9.94 -0.70 -0.99
CA PHE A 193 9.89 -2.02 -0.35
C PHE A 193 9.98 -3.15 -1.36
N TRP A 194 10.72 -4.18 -0.98
CA TRP A 194 10.86 -5.44 -1.71
C TRP A 194 10.51 -6.59 -0.76
N ALA A 195 9.45 -7.33 -1.08
CA ALA A 195 9.03 -8.48 -0.28
C ALA A 195 10.07 -9.62 -0.27
N LYS A 196 10.90 -9.69 -1.33
CA LYS A 196 11.98 -10.67 -1.50
C LYS A 196 13.16 -10.04 -2.22
N SER A 197 14.34 -10.63 -2.04
CA SER A 197 15.52 -10.25 -2.83
C SER A 197 15.31 -10.53 -4.33
N PRO A 198 15.91 -9.74 -5.23
CA PRO A 198 15.86 -10.00 -6.68
C PRO A 198 16.50 -11.35 -7.06
N ASP A 199 17.51 -11.78 -6.31
CA ASP A 199 18.17 -13.09 -6.45
C ASP A 199 17.66 -14.06 -5.38
N ALA A 200 17.45 -15.33 -5.74
CA ALA A 200 17.13 -16.41 -4.81
C ALA A 200 18.22 -16.63 -3.74
N ALA A 201 19.46 -16.22 -4.03
CA ALA A 201 20.57 -16.29 -3.08
C ALA A 201 20.49 -15.25 -1.93
N GLY A 202 19.59 -14.27 -1.99
CA GLY A 202 19.50 -13.19 -1.00
C GLY A 202 20.22 -11.91 -1.44
N TRP A 203 20.16 -10.89 -0.57
CA TRP A 203 20.83 -9.61 -0.79
C TRP A 203 22.34 -9.74 -0.63
N THR A 204 23.08 -9.35 -1.67
CA THR A 204 24.54 -9.17 -1.63
C THR A 204 24.86 -7.77 -2.12
N GLU A 205 25.11 -6.85 -1.19
CA GLU A 205 25.38 -5.45 -1.51
C GLU A 205 26.28 -4.79 -0.47
N THR A 206 26.99 -3.75 -0.89
CA THR A 206 27.80 -2.90 -0.01
C THR A 206 27.18 -1.51 0.01
N ILE A 207 26.69 -1.11 1.16
CA ILE A 207 26.15 0.22 1.42
C ILE A 207 27.30 1.09 1.92
N LYS A 208 27.49 2.25 1.31
CA LYS A 208 28.53 3.20 1.67
C LYS A 208 27.94 4.56 2.00
N LEU A 209 28.51 5.22 3.00
CA LEU A 209 28.20 6.62 3.27
C LEU A 209 28.65 7.48 2.09
N PRO A 210 27.74 8.28 1.49
CA PRO A 210 28.13 9.22 0.45
C PRO A 210 28.96 10.40 0.99
N GLY A 211 28.89 10.69 2.29
CA GLY A 211 29.65 11.74 2.97
C GLY A 211 29.49 11.66 4.50
N GLN A 212 30.08 12.61 5.23
CA GLN A 212 30.08 12.61 6.71
C GLN A 212 28.85 13.27 7.36
N ALA A 213 28.01 13.96 6.58
CA ALA A 213 26.97 14.83 7.13
C ALA A 213 25.72 14.09 7.63
N ASP A 214 25.31 13.02 6.94
CA ASP A 214 24.08 12.30 7.24
C ASP A 214 24.35 10.80 7.49
N PRO A 215 24.04 10.27 8.69
CA PRO A 215 24.21 8.85 8.97
C PRO A 215 23.18 8.01 8.20
N ILE A 216 23.59 6.79 7.85
CA ILE A 216 22.69 5.75 7.32
C ILE A 216 22.50 4.73 8.44
N GLU A 217 21.25 4.54 8.85
CA GLU A 217 20.88 3.48 9.79
C GLU A 217 20.52 2.20 9.01
N ILE A 218 21.14 1.10 9.36
CA ILE A 218 20.90 -0.21 8.75
C ILE A 218 20.47 -1.18 9.84
N GLY A 219 19.26 -1.69 9.73
CA GLY A 219 18.71 -2.74 10.59
C GLY A 219 18.63 -4.07 9.85
N VAL A 220 19.10 -5.13 10.49
CA VAL A 220 18.87 -6.52 10.06
C VAL A 220 18.17 -7.21 11.22
N LEU A 221 16.86 -7.37 11.08
CA LEU A 221 15.96 -7.76 12.16
C LEU A 221 15.25 -9.07 11.82
N ASN A 222 14.87 -9.82 12.84
CA ASN A 222 14.02 -10.99 12.76
C ASN A 222 12.83 -10.81 13.71
N ARG A 223 11.70 -11.40 13.34
CA ARG A 223 10.52 -11.40 14.21
C ARG A 223 10.79 -12.25 15.46
N GLU A 224 10.34 -11.76 16.60
CA GLU A 224 10.33 -12.49 17.87
C GLU A 224 8.89 -12.78 18.29
N ALA A 225 8.72 -13.81 19.12
CA ALA A 225 7.44 -14.08 19.76
C ALA A 225 7.18 -13.02 20.85
N ASN A 226 5.97 -12.46 20.87
CA ASN A 226 5.52 -11.52 21.88
C ASN A 226 4.31 -12.09 22.63
N PRO A 227 4.28 -12.08 23.97
CA PRO A 227 3.08 -12.41 24.74
C PRO A 227 1.92 -11.46 24.50
N ASP A 228 2.19 -10.20 24.15
CA ASP A 228 1.17 -9.21 23.81
C ASP A 228 0.77 -9.35 22.33
N PRO A 229 -0.48 -9.75 22.02
CA PRO A 229 -0.94 -9.93 20.65
C PRO A 229 -1.09 -8.61 19.88
N GLU A 230 -1.12 -7.45 20.55
CA GLU A 230 -1.22 -6.12 19.93
C GLU A 230 0.14 -5.54 19.59
N ASP A 231 1.24 -6.13 20.06
CA ASP A 231 2.58 -5.61 19.80
C ASP A 231 3.39 -6.55 18.93
N ILE A 232 4.01 -5.99 17.89
CA ILE A 232 5.02 -6.67 17.10
C ILE A 232 6.38 -6.53 17.78
N GLN A 233 7.12 -7.63 17.88
CA GLN A 233 8.43 -7.66 18.52
C GLN A 233 9.50 -8.15 17.54
N TYR A 234 10.65 -7.48 17.56
CA TYR A 234 11.79 -7.75 16.72
C TYR A 234 13.07 -7.75 17.53
N ALA A 235 13.94 -8.71 17.25
CA ALA A 235 15.32 -8.68 17.65
C ALA A 235 16.21 -8.61 16.42
N GLY A 236 17.50 -8.33 16.62
CA GLY A 236 18.48 -8.39 15.55
C GLY A 236 19.58 -7.38 15.78
N PHE A 237 20.06 -6.77 14.71
CA PHE A 237 21.21 -5.88 14.74
C PHE A 237 20.92 -4.55 14.06
N LEU A 238 21.32 -3.46 14.72
CA LEU A 238 21.35 -2.12 14.14
C LEU A 238 22.80 -1.67 13.97
N THR A 239 23.07 -1.01 12.86
CA THR A 239 24.36 -0.39 12.56
C THR A 239 24.11 1.01 12.03
N VAL A 240 24.67 2.03 12.68
CA VAL A 240 24.69 3.40 12.17
C VAL A 240 26.04 3.65 11.51
N LEU A 241 26.06 3.76 10.18
CA LEU A 241 27.30 3.99 9.44
C LEU A 241 27.97 5.31 9.87
N GLY A 242 29.30 5.30 9.94
CA GLY A 242 30.11 6.44 10.38
C GLY A 242 30.20 6.60 11.90
N GLN A 243 29.35 5.90 12.66
CA GLN A 243 29.35 5.92 14.13
C GLN A 243 29.73 4.56 14.72
N ASP A 244 29.15 3.49 14.19
CA ASP A 244 29.32 2.15 14.70
C ASP A 244 30.46 1.41 14.00
N LYS A 245 31.22 0.65 14.80
CA LYS A 245 32.31 -0.22 14.31
C LYS A 245 31.88 -1.67 14.12
N LYS A 246 30.73 -2.05 14.67
CA LYS A 246 30.16 -3.39 14.62
C LYS A 246 28.64 -3.32 14.78
N PRO A 247 27.88 -4.31 14.28
CA PRO A 247 26.45 -4.38 14.50
C PRO A 247 26.13 -4.47 16.00
N LYS A 248 25.17 -3.67 16.46
CA LYS A 248 24.70 -3.63 17.85
C LYS A 248 23.42 -4.45 17.99
N PRO A 249 23.37 -5.44 18.90
CA PRO A 249 22.13 -6.14 19.20
C PRO A 249 21.05 -5.14 19.62
N THR A 250 19.84 -5.32 19.11
CA THR A 250 18.67 -4.51 19.45
C THR A 250 17.47 -5.40 19.71
N LEU A 251 16.56 -4.90 20.54
CA LEU A 251 15.22 -5.43 20.72
C LEU A 251 14.26 -4.26 20.57
N PHE A 252 13.25 -4.44 19.73
CA PHE A 252 12.26 -3.44 19.40
C PHE A 252 10.86 -4.03 19.56
N GLN A 253 9.97 -3.27 20.18
CA GLN A 253 8.57 -3.61 20.34
C GLN A 253 7.74 -2.38 20.00
N ALA A 254 6.71 -2.56 19.17
CA ALA A 254 5.76 -1.50 18.88
C ALA A 254 4.38 -2.08 18.58
N PRO A 255 3.31 -1.31 18.84
CA PRO A 255 1.98 -1.68 18.39
C PRO A 255 1.89 -1.55 16.87
N SER A 256 1.12 -2.39 16.20
CA SER A 256 0.90 -2.30 14.75
C SER A 256 -0.58 -2.20 14.45
N ARG A 257 -0.99 -1.37 13.49
CA ARG A 257 -2.40 -1.39 13.05
C ARG A 257 -2.68 -2.52 12.06
N HIS A 258 -1.65 -2.98 11.36
CA HIS A 258 -1.76 -3.99 10.32
C HIS A 258 -1.01 -5.27 10.72
N TYR A 259 -1.68 -6.41 10.52
CA TYR A 259 -1.13 -7.72 10.82
C TYR A 259 -1.30 -8.65 9.62
N PRO A 260 -0.37 -9.60 9.44
CA PRO A 260 -0.68 -10.76 8.62
C PRO A 260 -1.62 -11.68 9.39
N LEU A 261 -2.23 -12.63 8.68
CA LEU A 261 -2.92 -13.74 9.35
C LEU A 261 -1.98 -14.49 10.31
N PRO A 262 -2.49 -14.97 11.45
CA PRO A 262 -1.72 -15.83 12.36
C PRO A 262 -1.15 -17.03 11.61
N SER A 263 0.10 -17.39 11.91
CA SER A 263 0.77 -18.50 11.22
C SER A 263 -0.02 -19.81 11.40
N PRO A 264 -0.26 -20.56 10.31
CA PRO A 264 -1.07 -21.79 10.33
C PRO A 264 -0.54 -22.84 11.32
N ASN A 265 0.76 -22.80 11.61
CA ASN A 265 1.46 -23.76 12.47
C ASN A 265 1.06 -23.72 13.96
N ILE A 266 0.43 -22.62 14.43
CA ILE A 266 0.01 -22.55 15.84
C ILE A 266 -1.22 -23.44 16.08
N ASN A 267 -2.05 -23.68 15.06
CA ASN A 267 -3.35 -24.38 15.21
C ASN A 267 -3.66 -25.42 14.10
N ASN A 268 -2.70 -25.77 13.22
CA ASN A 268 -2.92 -26.61 12.03
C ASN A 268 -4.07 -26.12 11.11
N LEU A 269 -4.36 -24.81 11.12
CA LEU A 269 -5.38 -24.24 10.26
C LEU A 269 -4.79 -23.99 8.87
N PRO A 270 -5.51 -24.28 7.76
CA PRO A 270 -5.03 -23.92 6.43
C PRO A 270 -4.89 -22.39 6.30
N PRO A 271 -3.95 -21.90 5.47
CA PRO A 271 -3.81 -20.48 5.22
C PRO A 271 -5.11 -19.92 4.60
N GLN A 272 -5.52 -18.73 5.05
CA GLN A 272 -6.64 -18.02 4.43
C GLN A 272 -6.10 -17.12 3.33
N THR A 273 -6.53 -17.39 2.11
CA THR A 273 -6.19 -16.61 0.92
C THR A 273 -7.47 -16.24 0.19
N TYR A 274 -7.38 -15.32 -0.77
CA TYR A 274 -8.46 -15.08 -1.69
C TYR A 274 -7.96 -15.06 -3.12
N THR A 275 -8.86 -15.30 -4.07
CA THR A 275 -8.60 -15.08 -5.50
C THR A 275 -9.77 -14.34 -6.10
N THR A 276 -9.52 -13.57 -7.16
CA THR A 276 -10.58 -12.83 -7.87
C THR A 276 -10.68 -13.22 -9.32
N THR A 277 -11.92 -13.38 -9.80
CA THR A 277 -12.21 -13.71 -11.20
C THR A 277 -13.46 -13.01 -11.71
N PHE A 278 -13.66 -13.04 -13.03
CA PHE A 278 -14.89 -12.61 -13.67
C PHE A 278 -15.53 -13.78 -14.41
N ASN A 279 -16.86 -13.81 -14.42
CA ASN A 279 -17.60 -14.69 -15.32
C ASN A 279 -17.24 -14.36 -16.78
N GLN A 280 -17.01 -15.41 -17.58
CA GLN A 280 -16.73 -15.29 -19.01
C GLN A 280 -17.94 -15.74 -19.84
N PRO A 281 -18.27 -15.04 -20.95
CA PRO A 281 -17.64 -13.81 -21.42
C PRO A 281 -17.99 -12.60 -20.54
N THR A 282 -17.07 -11.65 -20.44
CA THR A 282 -17.35 -10.36 -19.79
C THR A 282 -18.16 -9.48 -20.73
N GLY A 283 -19.32 -9.00 -20.26
CA GLY A 283 -20.21 -8.07 -20.98
C GLY A 283 -20.29 -6.72 -20.27
N LEU A 284 -21.38 -5.98 -20.51
CA LEU A 284 -21.63 -4.69 -19.84
C LEU A 284 -22.00 -4.80 -18.36
N HIS A 285 -22.33 -6.01 -17.88
CA HIS A 285 -22.66 -6.27 -16.47
C HIS A 285 -21.75 -7.35 -15.89
N PRO A 286 -20.42 -7.11 -15.79
CA PRO A 286 -19.52 -8.12 -15.26
C PRO A 286 -19.79 -8.35 -13.77
N THR A 287 -19.74 -9.61 -13.33
CA THR A 287 -19.82 -9.95 -11.90
C THR A 287 -18.43 -10.34 -11.42
N LEU A 288 -17.90 -9.59 -10.46
CA LEU A 288 -16.65 -9.91 -9.79
C LEU A 288 -16.90 -11.03 -8.78
N HIS A 289 -16.13 -12.11 -8.89
CA HIS A 289 -16.12 -13.22 -7.93
C HIS A 289 -14.89 -13.11 -7.06
N LEU A 290 -15.09 -13.17 -5.75
CA LEU A 290 -14.04 -13.21 -4.74
C LEU A 290 -14.17 -14.54 -4.00
N HIS A 291 -13.26 -15.46 -4.31
CA HIS A 291 -13.21 -16.79 -3.70
C HIS A 291 -12.27 -16.76 -2.50
N ILE A 292 -12.78 -17.00 -1.29
CA ILE A 292 -12.04 -16.93 -0.04
C ILE A 292 -11.91 -18.33 0.54
N THR A 293 -10.66 -18.75 0.80
CA THR A 293 -10.38 -20.09 1.30
C THR A 293 -10.43 -20.12 2.83
N ASN A 294 -11.23 -21.05 3.37
CA ASN A 294 -11.34 -21.32 4.81
C ASN A 294 -11.46 -20.06 5.71
N PRO A 295 -12.33 -19.07 5.41
CA PRO A 295 -12.38 -17.84 6.17
C PRO A 295 -12.74 -18.12 7.63
N SER A 296 -11.83 -17.75 8.55
CA SER A 296 -12.04 -17.88 9.99
C SER A 296 -11.63 -16.59 10.69
N PRO A 297 -12.53 -15.96 11.48
CA PRO A 297 -12.22 -14.72 12.16
C PRO A 297 -11.06 -14.93 13.14
N PRO A 298 -10.05 -14.03 13.16
CA PRO A 298 -8.96 -14.09 14.14
C PRO A 298 -9.41 -13.91 15.58
N ASP A 299 -10.50 -13.16 15.80
CA ASP A 299 -11.10 -12.83 17.10
C ASP A 299 -12.63 -12.65 16.94
N PRO A 300 -13.45 -12.88 17.98
CA PRO A 300 -14.91 -12.72 17.91
C PRO A 300 -15.42 -11.33 17.46
N THR A 301 -14.61 -10.28 17.62
CA THR A 301 -14.93 -8.91 17.19
C THR A 301 -14.67 -8.67 15.71
N CYS A 302 -13.91 -9.56 15.05
CA CYS A 302 -13.48 -9.38 13.68
C CYS A 302 -14.62 -9.54 12.68
N LYS A 303 -14.66 -8.63 11.72
CA LYS A 303 -15.56 -8.68 10.57
C LYS A 303 -14.77 -8.62 9.27
N LEU A 304 -15.09 -9.49 8.34
CA LEU A 304 -14.41 -9.57 7.05
C LEU A 304 -14.94 -8.48 6.12
N HIS A 305 -14.02 -7.75 5.51
CA HIS A 305 -14.32 -6.67 4.58
C HIS A 305 -13.51 -6.83 3.29
N THR A 306 -14.02 -6.23 2.23
CA THR A 306 -13.29 -6.05 0.98
C THR A 306 -13.42 -4.61 0.49
N HIS A 307 -12.29 -4.00 0.13
CA HIS A 307 -12.22 -2.66 -0.42
C HIS A 307 -11.91 -2.71 -1.91
N LEU A 308 -12.77 -2.14 -2.73
CA LEU A 308 -12.67 -2.10 -4.18
C LEU A 308 -12.23 -0.70 -4.62
N THR A 309 -11.24 -0.66 -5.49
CA THR A 309 -10.84 0.52 -6.25
C THR A 309 -11.29 0.31 -7.69
N LEU A 310 -12.36 1.01 -8.10
CA LEU A 310 -12.99 0.85 -9.41
C LEU A 310 -12.63 2.05 -10.28
N PRO A 311 -11.81 1.90 -11.32
CA PRO A 311 -11.56 2.99 -12.27
C PRO A 311 -12.86 3.36 -13.01
N SER A 312 -12.92 4.56 -13.57
CA SER A 312 -14.11 5.19 -14.18
C SER A 312 -14.94 4.27 -15.08
N HIS A 313 -14.28 3.39 -15.83
CA HIS A 313 -14.93 2.47 -16.78
C HIS A 313 -15.79 1.39 -16.11
N LEU A 314 -15.68 1.17 -14.80
CA LEU A 314 -16.53 0.29 -14.00
C LEU A 314 -17.19 1.08 -12.86
N PHE A 315 -18.44 0.75 -12.56
CA PHE A 315 -19.16 1.33 -11.43
C PHE A 315 -20.10 0.32 -10.78
N ILE A 316 -20.54 0.67 -9.58
CA ILE A 316 -21.52 -0.08 -8.79
C ILE A 316 -22.85 0.65 -8.85
N ASP A 317 -23.92 -0.08 -9.16
CA ASP A 317 -25.28 0.38 -8.86
C ASP A 317 -25.56 0.18 -7.37
N LYS A 318 -25.39 1.25 -6.58
CA LYS A 318 -25.58 1.23 -5.13
C LYS A 318 -26.98 0.76 -4.69
N TYR A 319 -28.00 0.91 -5.52
CA TYR A 319 -29.37 0.50 -5.18
C TYR A 319 -29.55 -1.03 -5.24
N GLN A 320 -28.68 -1.75 -5.97
CA GLN A 320 -28.65 -3.22 -5.95
C GLN A 320 -28.18 -3.77 -4.58
N PHE A 321 -27.52 -2.93 -3.77
CA PHE A 321 -26.93 -3.32 -2.49
C PHE A 321 -27.69 -2.79 -1.28
N THR A 322 -28.97 -2.38 -1.46
CA THR A 322 -29.83 -1.94 -0.35
C THR A 322 -30.79 -3.03 0.13
N ASP A 323 -31.12 -4.01 -0.71
CA ASP A 323 -32.03 -5.11 -0.37
C ASP A 323 -31.29 -6.23 0.40
N PRO A 324 -31.76 -6.63 1.61
CA PRO A 324 -31.11 -7.67 2.39
C PRO A 324 -31.06 -9.05 1.71
N LEU A 325 -32.06 -9.41 0.89
CA LEU A 325 -32.07 -10.70 0.20
C LEU A 325 -31.06 -10.71 -0.95
N ALA A 326 -30.95 -9.61 -1.69
CA ALA A 326 -29.92 -9.43 -2.70
C ALA A 326 -28.52 -9.54 -2.08
N LEU A 327 -28.25 -8.79 -1.01
CA LEU A 327 -26.98 -8.87 -0.28
C LEU A 327 -26.67 -10.30 0.18
N GLN A 328 -27.64 -10.98 0.78
CA GLN A 328 -27.48 -12.37 1.23
C GLN A 328 -27.16 -13.32 0.07
N SER A 329 -27.82 -13.18 -1.07
CA SER A 329 -27.56 -14.02 -2.26
C SER A 329 -26.14 -13.86 -2.82
N HIS A 330 -25.50 -12.72 -2.51
CA HIS A 330 -24.15 -12.37 -2.91
C HIS A 330 -23.09 -12.65 -1.83
N ASN A 331 -23.46 -13.26 -0.69
CA ASN A 331 -22.62 -13.41 0.51
C ASN A 331 -22.08 -12.08 1.04
N LEU A 332 -22.89 -11.02 0.93
CA LEU A 332 -22.59 -9.69 1.45
C LEU A 332 -23.49 -9.40 2.66
N THR A 333 -22.95 -8.69 3.64
CA THR A 333 -23.70 -8.17 4.78
C THR A 333 -24.20 -6.76 4.48
N SER A 334 -23.35 -5.90 3.89
CA SER A 334 -23.71 -4.53 3.52
C SER A 334 -22.65 -3.86 2.63
N LEU A 335 -23.09 -2.89 1.81
CA LEU A 335 -22.23 -1.85 1.26
C LEU A 335 -22.02 -0.77 2.32
N ARG A 336 -20.83 -0.74 2.94
CA ARG A 336 -20.49 0.13 4.08
C ARG A 336 -20.17 1.55 3.66
N SER A 337 -19.51 1.71 2.51
CA SER A 337 -19.11 3.01 1.98
C SER A 337 -19.04 2.92 0.46
N ILE A 338 -19.43 3.99 -0.21
CA ILE A 338 -19.19 4.21 -1.64
C ILE A 338 -18.92 5.70 -1.86
N ALA A 339 -17.85 6.00 -2.59
CA ALA A 339 -17.42 7.37 -2.89
C ALA A 339 -16.96 7.46 -4.35
N GLY A 340 -17.20 8.60 -4.99
CA GLY A 340 -16.83 8.86 -6.38
C GLY A 340 -17.95 8.66 -7.40
N ALA A 341 -17.57 8.26 -8.62
CA ALA A 341 -18.40 8.25 -9.81
C ALA A 341 -19.44 7.12 -9.77
N THR A 342 -20.65 7.46 -9.33
CA THR A 342 -21.78 6.51 -9.18
C THR A 342 -22.95 6.79 -10.12
N ASP A 343 -22.78 7.70 -11.09
CA ASP A 343 -23.75 7.95 -12.14
C ASP A 343 -23.99 6.66 -12.95
N LEU A 344 -25.24 6.23 -13.08
CA LEU A 344 -25.60 4.96 -13.72
C LEU A 344 -25.71 5.06 -15.24
N GLU A 345 -25.75 6.28 -15.80
CA GLU A 345 -26.01 6.56 -17.21
C GLU A 345 -24.81 7.20 -17.92
N ALA A 346 -23.92 7.89 -17.17
CA ALA A 346 -22.79 8.59 -17.76
C ALA A 346 -21.83 7.62 -18.49
N PRO A 347 -21.44 7.90 -19.75
CA PRO A 347 -20.38 7.17 -20.43
C PRO A 347 -19.00 7.53 -19.86
N ASP A 348 -18.00 6.69 -20.09
CA ASP A 348 -16.66 6.82 -19.46
C ASP A 348 -15.99 8.16 -19.75
N TRP A 349 -16.09 8.68 -20.99
CA TRP A 349 -15.45 9.92 -21.43
C TRP A 349 -16.05 11.22 -20.84
N VAL A 350 -17.17 11.13 -20.12
CA VAL A 350 -17.77 12.28 -19.41
C VAL A 350 -17.44 12.26 -17.91
N VAL A 351 -17.00 11.12 -17.39
CA VAL A 351 -16.65 10.98 -15.98
C VAL A 351 -15.30 11.66 -15.72
N GLN A 352 -15.34 12.78 -15.00
CA GLN A 352 -14.12 13.53 -14.67
C GLN A 352 -13.31 12.90 -13.53
N GLN A 353 -14.00 12.27 -12.58
CA GLN A 353 -13.39 11.56 -11.45
C GLN A 353 -12.67 10.31 -11.94
N TRP A 354 -11.60 9.90 -11.24
CA TRP A 354 -10.86 8.69 -11.61
C TRP A 354 -11.70 7.39 -11.57
N GLY A 355 -12.84 7.42 -10.86
CA GLY A 355 -13.72 6.28 -10.66
C GLY A 355 -14.39 6.33 -9.30
N SER A 356 -14.45 5.20 -8.61
CA SER A 356 -15.07 5.07 -7.29
C SER A 356 -14.32 4.10 -6.37
N ALA A 357 -14.46 4.34 -5.07
CA ALA A 357 -14.02 3.43 -4.02
C ALA A 357 -15.25 2.87 -3.29
N ALA A 358 -15.26 1.57 -3.02
CA ALA A 358 -16.36 0.90 -2.33
C ALA A 358 -15.85 -0.07 -1.26
N LEU A 359 -16.48 -0.03 -0.09
CA LEU A 359 -16.19 -0.93 1.03
C LEU A 359 -17.40 -1.83 1.29
N PHE A 360 -17.21 -3.14 1.24
CA PHE A 360 -18.23 -4.13 1.58
C PHE A 360 -17.88 -4.87 2.87
N GLU A 361 -18.88 -5.16 3.70
CA GLU A 361 -18.80 -6.18 4.75
C GLU A 361 -19.27 -7.52 4.16
N ILE A 362 -18.45 -8.56 4.28
CA ILE A 362 -18.72 -9.90 3.76
C ILE A 362 -19.47 -10.73 4.81
N SER A 363 -20.45 -11.51 4.34
CA SER A 363 -21.18 -12.45 5.19
C SER A 363 -20.40 -13.76 5.30
N ILE A 364 -20.21 -14.24 6.53
CA ILE A 364 -19.55 -15.51 6.80
C ILE A 364 -20.59 -16.46 7.41
N PRO A 365 -20.76 -17.66 6.83
CA PRO A 365 -21.70 -18.64 7.35
C PRO A 365 -21.41 -18.96 8.82
N LYS A 366 -22.43 -18.83 9.70
CA LYS A 366 -22.29 -19.08 11.15
C LYS A 366 -22.13 -20.55 11.51
N SER A 367 -22.38 -21.47 10.58
CA SER A 367 -22.27 -22.92 10.80
C SER A 367 -20.96 -23.42 10.20
N PRO A 368 -19.94 -23.69 11.01
CA PRO A 368 -18.66 -24.19 10.53
C PRO A 368 -18.85 -25.68 10.23
N SER A 369 -19.21 -26.03 9.00
CA SER A 369 -18.49 -27.16 8.43
C SER A 369 -17.06 -26.67 8.30
N HIS A 370 -16.20 -27.04 9.25
CA HIS A 370 -14.76 -26.80 9.15
C HIS A 370 -14.36 -27.05 7.69
N SER A 371 -13.80 -26.04 7.00
CA SER A 371 -13.33 -26.06 5.61
C SER A 371 -14.25 -25.64 4.44
N SER A 372 -15.37 -24.93 4.63
CA SER A 372 -16.10 -24.39 3.47
C SER A 372 -15.48 -23.07 2.96
N ASN A 373 -15.00 -23.07 1.71
CA ASN A 373 -14.66 -21.84 0.99
C ASN A 373 -15.91 -20.97 0.84
N VAL A 374 -15.72 -19.65 0.76
CA VAL A 374 -16.80 -18.67 0.58
C VAL A 374 -16.62 -17.97 -0.76
N ASP A 375 -17.63 -18.03 -1.60
CA ASP A 375 -17.69 -17.32 -2.88
C ASP A 375 -18.54 -16.06 -2.71
N VAL A 376 -17.90 -14.89 -2.76
CA VAL A 376 -18.57 -13.59 -2.72
C VAL A 376 -18.73 -13.08 -4.15
N THR A 377 -19.90 -12.54 -4.47
CA THR A 377 -20.16 -11.96 -5.79
C THR A 377 -20.51 -10.49 -5.70
N ILE A 378 -19.90 -9.66 -6.55
CA ILE A 378 -20.15 -8.23 -6.59
C ILE A 378 -20.54 -7.87 -8.04
N PRO A 379 -21.84 -7.66 -8.30
CA PRO A 379 -22.29 -7.11 -9.57
C PRO A 379 -21.67 -5.74 -9.86
N LEU A 380 -21.05 -5.60 -11.02
CA LEU A 380 -20.50 -4.35 -11.55
C LEU A 380 -21.15 -4.02 -12.88
N HIS A 381 -21.02 -2.76 -13.30
CA HIS A 381 -21.50 -2.26 -14.58
C HIS A 381 -20.33 -1.60 -15.31
N ALA A 382 -20.18 -1.91 -16.59
CA ALA A 382 -19.20 -1.26 -17.44
C ALA A 382 -19.84 -0.05 -18.14
N ARG A 383 -19.15 1.09 -18.11
CA ARG A 383 -19.57 2.28 -18.86
C ARG A 383 -19.34 2.08 -20.36
N TYR A 384 -20.08 2.84 -21.17
CA TYR A 384 -19.75 2.95 -22.58
C TYR A 384 -18.34 3.55 -22.74
N LEU A 385 -17.50 2.84 -23.48
CA LEU A 385 -16.14 3.25 -23.81
C LEU A 385 -16.12 4.02 -25.13
N PRO A 386 -15.11 4.88 -25.35
CA PRO A 386 -14.87 5.46 -26.67
C PRO A 386 -14.80 4.39 -27.76
N ALA A 387 -15.39 4.67 -28.92
CA ALA A 387 -15.36 3.74 -30.04
C ALA A 387 -13.93 3.52 -30.55
N SER A 388 -13.51 2.26 -30.66
CA SER A 388 -12.25 1.89 -31.29
C SER A 388 -12.46 1.59 -32.77
N SER A 389 -11.68 2.22 -33.64
CA SER A 389 -11.72 1.98 -35.09
C SER A 389 -10.99 0.70 -35.50
N THR A 390 -10.16 0.13 -34.63
CA THR A 390 -9.24 -0.97 -34.96
C THR A 390 -9.49 -2.26 -34.19
N SER A 391 -10.29 -2.21 -33.11
CA SER A 391 -10.59 -3.38 -32.29
C SER A 391 -12.07 -3.46 -31.97
N SER A 392 -12.61 -4.69 -32.01
CA SER A 392 -13.97 -4.99 -31.53
C SER A 392 -14.07 -5.11 -30.01
N HIS A 393 -12.94 -5.25 -29.30
CA HIS A 393 -12.88 -5.42 -27.85
C HIS A 393 -11.75 -4.60 -27.25
N THR A 394 -11.98 -4.05 -26.05
CA THR A 394 -10.97 -3.29 -25.30
C THR A 394 -10.70 -4.00 -23.98
N ARG A 395 -9.42 -4.14 -23.61
CA ARG A 395 -9.04 -4.65 -22.30
C ARG A 395 -9.05 -3.52 -21.29
N LEU A 396 -9.86 -3.69 -20.26
CA LEU A 396 -9.99 -2.74 -19.15
C LEU A 396 -9.25 -3.27 -17.93
N PRO A 397 -8.20 -2.59 -17.44
CA PRO A 397 -7.48 -3.02 -16.26
C PRO A 397 -8.30 -2.73 -15.00
N LEU A 398 -8.46 -3.74 -14.15
CA LEU A 398 -9.06 -3.60 -12.82
C LEU A 398 -8.09 -4.13 -11.77
N PRO A 399 -7.72 -3.34 -10.74
CA PRO A 399 -6.93 -3.86 -9.65
C PRO A 399 -7.76 -4.83 -8.80
N TRP A 400 -7.13 -5.89 -8.27
CA TRP A 400 -7.82 -6.73 -7.30
C TRP A 400 -8.10 -5.95 -6.01
N PRO A 401 -9.21 -6.28 -5.30
CA PRO A 401 -9.60 -5.58 -4.09
C PRO A 401 -8.66 -5.95 -2.92
N VAL A 402 -8.70 -5.16 -1.85
CA VAL A 402 -8.02 -5.52 -0.59
C VAL A 402 -9.01 -6.23 0.32
N ALA A 403 -8.75 -7.50 0.67
CA ALA A 403 -9.55 -8.27 1.61
C ALA A 403 -8.86 -8.37 2.97
N PHE A 404 -9.59 -8.05 4.05
CA PHE A 404 -9.04 -7.99 5.41
C PHE A 404 -10.11 -8.18 6.48
N TRP A 405 -9.71 -8.67 7.64
CA TRP A 405 -10.49 -8.62 8.85
C TRP A 405 -10.30 -7.29 9.56
N ALA A 406 -11.38 -6.58 9.86
CA ALA A 406 -11.38 -5.42 10.75
C ALA A 406 -11.82 -5.87 12.14
N CYS A 407 -10.94 -5.74 13.13
CA CYS A 407 -11.18 -6.18 14.51
C CYS A 407 -11.07 -5.02 15.48
N ALA A 408 -11.74 -5.13 16.63
CA ALA A 408 -11.57 -4.14 17.69
C ALA A 408 -10.13 -4.23 18.24
N ALA A 409 -9.52 -3.08 18.49
CA ALA A 409 -8.23 -2.97 19.18
C ALA A 409 -8.43 -2.29 20.54
N GLU A 410 -7.84 -2.85 21.60
CA GLU A 410 -7.94 -2.27 22.95
C GLU A 410 -7.09 -0.99 23.08
N ASP A 411 -5.95 -0.93 22.38
CA ASP A 411 -4.90 0.08 22.55
C ASP A 411 -4.70 1.03 21.34
N GLY A 412 -5.71 1.15 20.47
CA GLY A 412 -5.52 1.74 19.13
C GLY A 412 -5.12 3.22 19.01
N THR A 413 -4.97 3.96 20.12
CA THR A 413 -4.35 5.30 20.10
C THR A 413 -2.82 5.27 20.08
N LYS A 414 -2.20 4.10 20.29
CA LYS A 414 -0.74 3.94 20.34
C LYS A 414 -0.11 3.59 18.99
N PHE A 415 -0.91 3.26 17.96
CA PHE A 415 -0.41 2.87 16.63
C PHE A 415 0.46 3.95 15.96
N ALA A 416 0.22 5.23 16.24
CA ALA A 416 0.96 6.35 15.66
C ALA A 416 2.47 6.38 15.98
N VAL A 417 2.96 5.54 16.91
CA VAL A 417 4.36 5.51 17.35
C VAL A 417 5.21 4.46 16.61
N ASN A 418 4.60 3.65 15.73
CA ASN A 418 5.30 2.59 15.03
C ASN A 418 6.06 3.11 13.79
N PRO A 419 7.40 2.98 13.74
CA PRO A 419 8.24 3.49 12.66
C PRO A 419 8.13 2.68 11.36
N PHE A 420 7.44 1.54 11.37
CA PHE A 420 7.19 0.66 10.23
C PHE A 420 5.73 0.68 9.74
N ASP A 421 4.85 1.37 10.46
CA ASP A 421 3.45 1.47 10.04
C ASP A 421 3.35 2.31 8.77
N ARG A 422 2.77 1.68 7.75
CA ARG A 422 2.42 2.34 6.49
C ARG A 422 0.98 2.82 6.62
N VAL A 423 0.81 4.11 6.84
CA VAL A 423 -0.49 4.78 7.05
C VAL A 423 -1.02 5.41 5.75
N ASN A 424 -2.21 6.00 5.82
CA ASN A 424 -2.86 6.74 4.73
C ASN A 424 -3.11 5.87 3.49
N LEU A 425 -3.74 4.72 3.71
CA LEU A 425 -4.09 3.75 2.66
C LEU A 425 -5.51 3.92 2.10
N GLY A 426 -6.20 5.01 2.45
CA GLY A 426 -7.59 5.31 2.05
C GLY A 426 -8.63 4.56 2.89
N TYR A 427 -8.77 3.26 2.68
CA TYR A 427 -9.84 2.45 3.31
C TYR A 427 -9.79 2.45 4.84
N GLU A 428 -8.61 2.62 5.43
CA GLU A 428 -8.42 2.67 6.87
C GLU A 428 -9.15 3.84 7.54
N GLY A 429 -9.33 4.95 6.79
CA GLY A 429 -10.06 6.14 7.24
C GLY A 429 -11.55 5.90 7.44
N LEU A 430 -12.09 4.83 6.84
CA LEU A 430 -13.48 4.41 7.02
C LEU A 430 -13.68 3.68 8.35
N PHE A 431 -12.62 3.41 9.10
CA PHE A 431 -12.66 2.75 10.40
C PHE A 431 -12.11 3.66 11.50
N GLY A 432 -12.57 3.45 12.73
CA GLY A 432 -12.06 4.21 13.87
C GLY A 432 -10.59 3.91 14.17
N ALA A 433 -9.95 4.80 14.94
CA ALA A 433 -8.56 4.61 15.39
C ALA A 433 -8.35 3.30 16.19
N ARG A 434 -9.40 2.78 16.82
CA ARG A 434 -9.40 1.51 17.56
C ARG A 434 -9.76 0.30 16.70
N THR A 435 -9.27 0.27 15.48
CA THR A 435 -9.45 -0.85 14.55
C THR A 435 -8.09 -1.34 14.08
N LYS A 436 -7.84 -2.63 14.28
CA LYS A 436 -6.72 -3.35 13.68
C LYS A 436 -7.18 -4.12 12.45
N PHE A 437 -6.28 -4.28 11.49
CA PHE A 437 -6.55 -4.94 10.22
C PHE A 437 -5.68 -6.18 10.07
N VAL A 438 -6.31 -7.33 9.82
CA VAL A 438 -5.61 -8.58 9.52
C VAL A 438 -5.82 -8.92 8.05
N HIS A 439 -4.76 -8.82 7.26
CA HIS A 439 -4.83 -8.91 5.79
C HIS A 439 -4.83 -10.34 5.28
N LEU A 440 -5.69 -10.64 4.31
CA LEU A 440 -5.63 -11.88 3.54
C LEU A 440 -4.65 -11.69 2.36
N SER A 441 -4.03 -12.79 1.93
CA SER A 441 -3.17 -12.79 0.75
C SER A 441 -3.98 -13.02 -0.55
N PRO A 442 -3.78 -12.19 -1.60
CA PRO A 442 -4.39 -12.36 -2.93
C PRO A 442 -3.81 -13.53 -3.73
#